data_AF-A0A933CRA0-F1
#
_entry.id   AF-A0A933CRA0-F1
#
_cell.length_a   1.000
_cell.length_b   1.000
_cell.length_c   1.000
_cell.angle_alpha   90.00
_cell.angle_beta   90.00
_cell.angle_gamma   90.00
#
_symmetry.space_group_name_H-M   'P 1'
#
loop_
_entity.id
_entity.type
_entity.pdbx_description
1 polymer ?
#
loop_
_entity_poly.entity_id
_entity_poly.type
_entity_poly.pdbx_seq_one_letter_code
_entity_poly.pdbx_strand_id
1 'polypeptide(L)'
;MKKTSLLLSLLLMIAVAWSAAPGQAQEGVLLRVELAPGANYCHLKFPAIREDTLFSTRPVLKDPRTSDIIDFYGPCNHDPLGREEIIAQRLQRQREIRQEGDDD
;
A
#
# COMPACT_ATOMS: atom_id res chain seq x y z
N MET A 1 -32.60 -49.47 -7.19
CA MET A 1 -31.25 -48.89 -6.96
C MET A 1 -31.30 -47.40 -7.28
N LYS A 2 -31.47 -46.54 -6.27
CA LYS A 2 -31.48 -45.07 -6.39
C LYS A 2 -30.04 -44.57 -6.26
N LYS A 3 -29.28 -44.54 -7.36
CA LYS A 3 -27.85 -44.16 -7.38
C LYS A 3 -27.56 -42.84 -8.11
N THR A 4 -28.58 -42.06 -8.46
CA THR A 4 -28.41 -40.78 -9.16
C THR A 4 -28.45 -39.57 -8.24
N SER A 5 -28.83 -39.74 -6.96
CA SER A 5 -28.99 -38.63 -6.00
C SER A 5 -27.71 -38.20 -5.29
N LEU A 6 -26.62 -38.98 -5.36
CA LEU A 6 -25.38 -38.69 -4.65
C LEU A 6 -24.34 -37.92 -5.50
N LEU A 7 -24.57 -37.78 -6.80
CA LEU A 7 -23.63 -37.12 -7.71
C LEU A 7 -23.92 -35.61 -7.88
N LEU A 8 -25.13 -35.13 -7.55
CA LEU A 8 -25.45 -33.70 -7.66
C LEU A 8 -24.99 -32.86 -6.46
N SER A 9 -24.82 -33.44 -5.26
CA SER A 9 -24.41 -32.65 -4.09
C SER A 9 -22.90 -32.37 -4.03
N LEU A 10 -22.09 -33.06 -4.83
CA LEU A 10 -20.63 -32.89 -4.84
C LEU A 10 -20.17 -31.75 -5.78
N LEU A 11 -21.03 -31.33 -6.72
CA LEU A 11 -20.71 -30.28 -7.70
C LEU A 11 -20.95 -28.85 -7.20
N LEU A 12 -21.57 -28.66 -6.02
CA LEU A 12 -21.93 -27.32 -5.51
C LEU A 12 -20.88 -26.69 -4.58
N MET A 13 -19.76 -27.37 -4.29
CA MET A 13 -18.73 -26.87 -3.36
C MET A 13 -17.55 -26.16 -4.03
N ILE A 14 -17.56 -25.95 -5.36
CA ILE A 14 -16.43 -25.37 -6.10
C ILE A 14 -16.50 -23.83 -6.20
N ALA A 15 -17.56 -23.19 -5.68
CA ALA A 15 -17.82 -21.79 -5.96
C ALA A 15 -17.52 -20.80 -4.81
N VAL A 16 -16.42 -20.93 -4.06
CA VAL A 16 -15.88 -19.77 -3.29
C VAL A 16 -14.38 -19.88 -3.09
N ALA A 17 -13.59 -19.35 -4.03
CA ALA A 17 -12.19 -18.97 -3.78
C ALA A 17 -11.60 -18.10 -4.91
N TRP A 18 -12.30 -17.05 -5.34
CA TRP A 18 -11.73 -16.11 -6.32
C TRP A 18 -12.17 -14.67 -6.07
N SER A 19 -11.63 -14.09 -5.00
CA SER A 19 -11.63 -12.64 -4.85
C SER A 19 -10.61 -12.22 -3.79
N ALA A 20 -9.35 -12.51 -4.09
CA ALA A 20 -8.22 -11.70 -3.66
C ALA A 20 -7.13 -11.95 -4.68
N ALA A 21 -7.17 -11.23 -5.81
CA ALA A 21 -5.96 -11.09 -6.59
C ALA A 21 -4.95 -10.44 -5.62
N PRO A 22 -3.83 -11.09 -5.28
CA PRO A 22 -2.77 -10.40 -4.55
C PRO A 22 -2.32 -9.29 -5.48
N GLY A 23 -2.80 -8.06 -5.25
CA GLY A 23 -2.29 -6.88 -5.93
C GLY A 23 -0.80 -6.89 -5.71
N GLN A 24 -0.03 -6.97 -6.81
CA GLN A 24 1.42 -7.19 -6.81
C GLN A 24 2.04 -6.45 -5.64
N ALA A 25 2.68 -7.19 -4.73
CA ALA A 25 3.37 -6.59 -3.60
C ALA A 25 4.41 -5.62 -4.17
N GLN A 26 4.08 -4.33 -4.16
CA GLN A 26 5.01 -3.30 -4.56
C GLN A 26 6.05 -3.25 -3.45
N GLU A 27 7.30 -3.40 -3.85
CA GLU A 27 8.42 -3.50 -2.93
C GLU A 27 8.43 -2.28 -2.00
N GLY A 28 8.38 -2.51 -0.69
CA GLY A 28 8.30 -1.46 0.33
C GLY A 28 6.91 -1.12 0.88
N VAL A 29 5.82 -1.67 0.33
CA VAL A 29 4.47 -1.56 0.92
C VAL A 29 4.31 -2.62 2.02
N LEU A 30 4.07 -2.16 3.26
CA LEU A 30 3.89 -3.00 4.45
C LEU A 30 2.45 -3.51 4.60
N LEU A 31 1.49 -2.69 4.19
CA LEU A 31 0.07 -3.02 4.26
C LEU A 31 -0.63 -2.49 3.01
N ARG A 32 -1.53 -3.30 2.46
CA ARG A 32 -2.52 -2.91 1.45
C ARG A 32 -3.87 -3.49 1.81
N VAL A 33 -4.86 -2.63 2.00
CA VAL A 33 -6.26 -3.02 2.25
C VAL A 33 -7.15 -2.25 1.28
N GLU A 34 -7.84 -2.97 0.39
CA GLU A 34 -8.87 -2.37 -0.46
C GLU A 34 -10.12 -2.08 0.37
N LEU A 35 -10.65 -0.87 0.29
CA LEU A 35 -11.74 -0.41 1.16
C LEU A 35 -13.12 -0.86 0.70
N ALA A 36 -13.28 -1.18 -0.59
CA ALA A 36 -14.47 -1.82 -1.14
C ALA A 36 -14.09 -2.57 -2.43
N PRO A 37 -14.68 -3.75 -2.71
CA PRO A 37 -14.34 -4.52 -3.90
C PRO A 37 -14.52 -3.71 -5.19
N GLY A 38 -13.44 -3.56 -5.96
CA GLY A 38 -13.45 -2.87 -7.25
C GLY A 38 -13.39 -1.34 -7.16
N ALA A 39 -13.23 -0.77 -5.97
CA ALA A 39 -13.12 0.68 -5.80
C ALA A 39 -11.77 1.24 -6.29
N ASN A 40 -10.73 0.38 -6.40
CA ASN A 40 -9.35 0.80 -6.63
C ASN A 40 -8.88 1.87 -5.63
N TYR A 41 -9.48 1.89 -4.45
CA TYR A 41 -9.18 2.82 -3.37
C TYR A 41 -8.76 1.99 -2.15
N CYS A 42 -7.53 2.19 -1.71
CA CYS A 42 -6.86 1.41 -0.70
C CYS A 42 -6.34 2.27 0.44
N HIS A 43 -6.33 1.65 1.62
CA HIS A 43 -5.46 2.01 2.72
C HIS A 43 -4.11 1.32 2.53
N LEU A 44 -3.04 2.09 2.40
CA LEU A 44 -1.67 1.62 2.26
C LEU A 44 -0.82 2.08 3.44
N LYS A 45 0.11 1.23 3.88
CA LYS A 45 1.18 1.63 4.79
C LYS A 45 2.55 1.33 4.19
N PHE A 46 3.45 2.29 4.23
CA PHE A 46 4.82 2.15 3.75
C PHE A 46 5.78 3.07 4.54
N PRO A 47 7.08 2.75 4.64
CA PRO A 47 8.04 3.61 5.32
C PRO A 47 8.19 4.96 4.60
N ALA A 48 8.52 6.02 5.33
CA ALA A 48 8.94 7.27 4.70
C ALA A 48 10.23 7.08 3.88
N ILE A 49 10.48 7.98 2.93
CA ILE A 49 11.71 8.01 2.15
C ILE A 49 12.85 8.48 3.06
N ARG A 50 14.02 7.86 2.91
CA ARG A 50 15.26 8.26 3.56
C ARG A 50 15.61 9.69 3.16
N GLU A 51 15.80 10.50 4.18
CA GLU A 51 16.03 11.93 4.14
C GLU A 51 17.16 12.36 3.21
N ASP A 52 18.28 11.65 3.29
CA ASP A 52 19.47 11.88 2.50
C ASP A 52 19.28 11.51 1.02
N THR A 53 18.27 10.68 0.71
CA THR A 53 17.93 10.27 -0.65
C THR A 53 16.69 10.98 -1.21
N LEU A 54 15.94 11.72 -0.39
CA LEU A 54 14.65 12.30 -0.75
C LEU A 54 14.75 13.28 -1.94
N PHE A 55 15.86 14.01 -2.04
CA PHE A 55 16.14 14.94 -3.14
C PHE A 55 17.00 14.33 -4.26
N SER A 56 17.35 13.06 -4.15
CA SER A 56 18.13 12.34 -5.17
C SER A 56 17.26 11.85 -6.33
N THR A 57 17.90 11.31 -7.36
CA THR A 57 17.25 10.65 -8.49
C THR A 57 16.80 9.22 -8.17
N ARG A 58 17.24 8.64 -7.05
CA ARG A 58 16.92 7.28 -6.60
C ARG A 58 16.57 7.28 -5.11
N PRO A 59 15.35 7.72 -4.75
CA PRO A 59 14.91 7.69 -3.36
C PRO A 59 14.83 6.24 -2.86
N VAL A 60 15.11 6.06 -1.57
CA VAL A 60 15.10 4.76 -0.91
C VAL A 60 14.22 4.86 0.33
N LEU A 61 13.35 3.88 0.58
CA LEU A 61 12.52 3.85 1.78
C LEU A 61 13.39 3.59 3.03
N LYS A 62 12.99 4.13 4.18
CA LYS A 62 13.62 3.84 5.48
C LYS A 62 13.34 2.38 5.90
N ASP A 63 14.13 1.85 6.84
CA ASP A 63 13.83 0.55 7.46
C ASP A 63 12.52 0.66 8.26
N PRO A 64 11.49 -0.16 7.99
CA PRO A 64 10.18 -0.07 8.63
C PRO A 64 10.21 -0.22 10.15
N ARG A 65 11.27 -0.79 10.74
CA ARG A 65 11.38 -1.02 12.18
C ARG A 65 11.81 0.22 12.95
N THR A 66 12.41 1.20 12.29
CA THR A 66 13.06 2.35 12.93
C THR A 66 12.60 3.68 12.34
N SER A 67 11.54 3.69 11.55
CA SER A 67 11.13 4.85 10.77
C SER A 67 9.67 5.20 10.91
N ASP A 68 9.36 6.44 10.57
CA ASP A 68 7.99 6.88 10.35
C ASP A 68 7.33 6.04 9.26
N ILE A 69 6.08 5.67 9.53
CA ILE A 69 5.24 4.92 8.60
C ILE A 69 4.19 5.89 8.06
N ILE A 70 4.14 6.00 6.74
CA ILE A 70 3.14 6.77 6.03
C ILE A 70 1.88 5.94 5.95
N ASP A 71 0.78 6.56 6.38
CA ASP A 71 -0.56 6.01 6.33
C ASP A 71 -1.33 6.72 5.20
N PHE A 72 -1.46 6.03 4.07
CA PHE A 72 -1.95 6.60 2.81
C PHE A 72 -3.31 6.04 2.43
N TYR A 73 -4.22 6.92 2.00
CA TYR A 73 -5.53 6.56 1.48
C TYR A 73 -5.68 7.08 0.06
N GLY A 74 -5.72 6.17 -0.92
CA GLY A 74 -5.72 6.56 -2.33
C GLY A 74 -5.72 5.36 -3.28
N PRO A 75 -5.27 5.54 -4.52
CA PRO A 75 -5.24 4.46 -5.51
C PRO A 75 -4.48 3.23 -5.01
N CYS A 76 -5.02 2.03 -5.24
CA CYS A 76 -4.39 0.79 -4.78
C CYS A 76 -3.02 0.51 -5.40
N ASN A 77 -2.76 1.11 -6.57
CA ASN A 77 -1.51 1.02 -7.31
C ASN A 77 -0.51 2.16 -7.02
N HIS A 78 -0.76 3.00 -5.99
CA HIS A 78 0.15 4.06 -5.57
C HIS A 78 1.55 3.52 -5.34
N ASP A 79 2.55 4.24 -5.86
CA ASP A 79 3.97 3.89 -5.73
C ASP A 79 4.60 4.72 -4.60
N PRO A 80 5.07 4.10 -3.50
CA PRO A 80 5.77 4.78 -2.41
C PRO A 80 7.04 5.54 -2.83
N LEU A 81 7.60 5.21 -4.00
CA LEU A 81 8.75 5.88 -4.60
C LEU A 81 8.36 6.64 -5.89
N GLY A 82 7.06 6.80 -6.12
CA GLY A 82 6.51 7.54 -7.24
C GLY A 82 6.69 9.05 -7.09
N ARG A 83 6.61 9.77 -8.21
CA ARG A 83 6.82 11.22 -8.27
C ARG A 83 5.90 12.00 -7.30
N GLU A 84 4.64 11.60 -7.20
CA GLU A 84 3.65 12.27 -6.35
C GLU A 84 4.04 12.17 -4.87
N GLU A 85 4.41 10.97 -4.42
CA GLU A 85 4.85 10.71 -3.05
C GLU A 85 6.15 11.45 -2.70
N ILE A 86 7.13 11.43 -3.63
CA ILE A 86 8.38 12.18 -3.47
C ILE A 86 8.09 13.68 -3.28
N ILE A 87 7.19 14.26 -4.08
CA ILE A 87 6.86 15.68 -3.98
C ILE A 87 6.16 15.97 -2.65
N ALA A 88 5.21 15.12 -2.24
CA ALA A 88 4.50 15.28 -0.97
C ALA A 88 5.47 15.28 0.23
N GLN A 89 6.37 14.30 0.31
CA GLN A 89 7.35 14.21 1.39
C GLN A 89 8.39 15.33 1.35
N ARG A 90 8.80 15.81 0.17
CA ARG A 90 9.66 17.01 0.05
C ARG A 90 8.99 18.25 0.61
N LEU A 91 7.72 18.48 0.26
CA LEU A 91 6.96 19.63 0.75
C LEU A 91 6.76 19.56 2.26
N GLN A 92 6.47 18.38 2.80
CA GLN A 92 6.37 18.16 4.23
C GLN A 92 7.69 18.52 4.94
N ARG A 93 8.82 17.98 4.47
CA ARG A 93 10.14 18.29 5.02
C ARG A 93 10.48 19.76 5.00
N GLN A 94 10.14 20.46 3.90
CA GLN A 94 10.37 21.90 3.80
C GLN A 94 9.55 22.70 4.83
N ARG A 95 8.36 22.22 5.20
CA ARG A 95 7.54 22.84 6.25
C ARG A 95 8.11 22.57 7.63
N GLU A 96 8.55 21.34 7.90
CA GLU A 96 9.20 20.95 9.17
C GLU A 96 10.44 21.80 9.44
N ILE A 97 11.33 21.94 8.45
CA ILE A 97 12.53 22.79 8.55
C ILE A 97 12.17 24.25 8.83
N ARG A 98 11.11 24.77 8.22
CA ARG A 98 10.67 26.15 8.47
C ARG A 98 10.17 26.33 9.90
N GLN A 99 9.38 25.37 10.39
CA GLN A 99 8.85 25.41 11.75
C GLN A 99 9.97 25.34 12.80
N GLU A 100 10.94 24.46 12.59
CA GLU A 100 12.11 24.35 13.48
C GLU A 100 12.89 25.65 13.59
N GLY A 101 13.06 26.39 12.48
CA GLY A 101 13.74 27.69 12.49
C GLY A 101 12.93 28.85 13.08
N ASP A 102 11.62 28.69 13.27
CA ASP A 102 10.75 29.70 13.91
C ASP A 102 10.70 29.51 15.44
N ASP A 103 11.16 28.37 15.96
CA ASP A 103 11.17 28.01 17.39
C ASP A 103 12.47 28.43 18.14
N ASP A 104 13.48 28.96 17.42
CA ASP A 104 14.77 29.47 17.93
C ASP A 104 14.77 31.01 18.13
#